data_AF-A0A7Y6A5A5-F1
#
_entry.id   AF-A0A7Y6A5A5-F1
#
_cell.length_a   1.000
_cell.length_b   1.000
_cell.length_c   1.000
_cell.angle_alpha   90.00
_cell.angle_beta   90.00
_cell.angle_gamma   90.00
#
_symmetry.space_group_name_H-M   'P 1'
#
loop_
_entity.id
_entity.type
_entity.pdbx_description
1 polymer ?
#
loop_
_entity_poly.entity_id
_entity_poly.type
_entity_poly.pdbx_seq_one_letter_code
_entity_poly.pdbx_strand_id
1 'polypeptide(L)'
;TGFKGSGDVGAGRIGDDPHAYVVATEPFHGNTVAAYIKDRPGTPVAEATWRRVVLDVFGDPNELGEGPSHQIICADFDNDGDDEFLVALRGPYPWQGVFYYKALDIAAGVFTKWRVSSDSAARIALGDFNGDGRLDFATIAYKVDKYFLAEDAKLCLFRNDIEDAAVRP
;
A
#
# COMPACT_ATOMS: atom_id res chain seq x y z
N THR A 1 -5.99 17.56 -9.86
CA THR A 1 -6.23 16.61 -10.96
C THR A 1 -7.67 16.78 -11.46
N GLY A 2 -8.02 16.29 -12.66
CA GLY A 2 -9.41 16.20 -13.12
C GLY A 2 -10.14 14.92 -12.66
N PHE A 3 -9.38 13.93 -12.19
CA PHE A 3 -9.88 12.64 -11.71
C PHE A 3 -10.48 12.73 -10.31
N LYS A 4 -11.38 11.79 -9.98
CA LYS A 4 -12.07 11.68 -8.69
C LYS A 4 -12.14 10.23 -8.23
N GLY A 5 -12.37 10.02 -6.94
CA GLY A 5 -12.48 8.68 -6.35
C GLY A 5 -11.11 8.04 -6.11
N SER A 6 -11.07 6.71 -6.16
CA SER A 6 -9.86 5.91 -5.97
C SER A 6 -9.33 5.38 -7.31
N GLY A 7 -8.00 5.20 -7.38
CA GLY A 7 -7.32 4.47 -8.45
C GLY A 7 -7.20 2.98 -8.16
N ASP A 8 -6.90 2.63 -6.91
CA ASP A 8 -6.84 1.25 -6.43
C ASP A 8 -7.15 1.19 -4.92
N VAL A 9 -7.61 0.03 -4.43
CA VAL A 9 -8.03 -0.16 -3.03
C VAL A 9 -7.61 -1.52 -2.47
N GLY A 10 -7.34 -1.58 -1.17
CA GLY A 10 -7.12 -2.81 -0.41
C GLY A 10 -7.86 -2.79 0.92
N ALA A 11 -8.29 -3.95 1.42
CA ALA A 11 -8.89 -4.08 2.75
C ALA A 11 -7.92 -4.80 3.68
N GLY A 12 -7.71 -4.26 4.88
CA GLY A 12 -6.81 -4.84 5.88
C GLY A 12 -7.56 -5.40 7.08
N ARG A 13 -7.12 -6.58 7.51
CA ARG A 13 -7.50 -7.23 8.77
C ARG A 13 -6.79 -6.57 9.95
N ILE A 14 -7.48 -6.53 11.08
CA ILE A 14 -6.88 -6.29 12.40
C ILE A 14 -7.53 -7.27 13.37
N GLY A 15 -6.74 -8.20 13.92
CA GLY A 15 -7.21 -9.34 14.70
C GLY A 15 -8.35 -10.08 14.00
N ASP A 16 -9.50 -10.18 14.68
CA ASP A 16 -10.68 -10.89 14.15
C ASP A 16 -11.55 -10.06 13.18
N ASP A 17 -11.26 -8.77 12.97
CA ASP A 17 -11.99 -7.94 12.01
C ASP A 17 -11.32 -7.98 10.63
N PRO A 18 -11.84 -8.75 9.64
CA PRO A 18 -11.20 -8.92 8.35
C PRO A 18 -11.23 -7.67 7.46
N HIS A 19 -11.97 -6.62 7.86
CA HIS A 19 -12.05 -5.36 7.13
C HIS A 19 -11.98 -4.20 8.14
N ALA A 20 -11.02 -4.21 9.05
CA ALA A 20 -10.87 -3.17 10.06
C ALA A 20 -10.60 -1.80 9.43
N TYR A 21 -9.88 -1.78 8.32
CA TYR A 21 -9.65 -0.59 7.50
C TYR A 21 -9.67 -0.92 6.00
N VAL A 22 -9.92 0.09 5.18
CA VAL A 22 -9.74 0.06 3.73
C VAL A 22 -8.76 1.15 3.35
N VAL A 23 -7.75 0.85 2.56
CA VAL A 23 -6.78 1.83 2.05
C VAL A 23 -6.99 2.04 0.56
N ALA A 24 -6.72 3.25 0.11
CA ALA A 24 -6.89 3.64 -1.28
C ALA A 24 -5.71 4.49 -1.77
N THR A 25 -5.32 4.28 -3.02
CA THR A 25 -4.64 5.31 -3.80
C THR A 25 -5.70 6.18 -4.46
N GLU A 26 -5.51 7.50 -4.44
CA GLU A 26 -6.48 8.44 -4.92
C GLU A 26 -5.84 9.55 -5.75
N PRO A 27 -6.46 9.94 -6.88
CA PRO A 27 -7.45 9.22 -7.68
C PRO A 27 -6.78 8.26 -8.69
N PHE A 28 -7.35 8.04 -9.89
CA PHE A 28 -6.67 7.35 -10.99
C PHE A 28 -5.24 7.88 -11.18
N HIS A 29 -4.27 6.96 -11.20
CA HIS A 29 -2.84 7.26 -11.20
C HIS A 29 -2.51 8.41 -10.24
N GLY A 30 -3.04 8.37 -9.02
CA GLY A 30 -3.01 9.49 -8.11
C GLY A 30 -1.66 9.71 -7.42
N ASN A 31 -1.69 10.56 -6.41
CA ASN A 31 -0.56 10.83 -5.52
C ASN A 31 -0.94 10.66 -4.04
N THR A 32 -2.22 10.46 -3.73
CA THR A 32 -2.70 10.45 -2.36
C THR A 32 -2.89 9.01 -1.90
N VAL A 33 -2.41 8.69 -0.71
CA VAL A 33 -2.78 7.46 0.00
C VAL A 33 -3.69 7.85 1.15
N ALA A 34 -4.85 7.23 1.22
CA ALA A 34 -5.83 7.45 2.27
C ALA A 34 -6.28 6.12 2.89
N ALA A 35 -6.56 6.16 4.19
CA ALA A 35 -7.24 5.09 4.90
C ALA A 35 -8.68 5.49 5.20
N TYR A 36 -9.58 4.53 5.08
CA TYR A 36 -10.96 4.58 5.49
C TYR A 36 -11.11 3.63 6.67
N ILE A 37 -11.53 4.18 7.79
CA ILE A 37 -11.53 3.47 9.08
C ILE A 37 -12.96 3.46 9.61
N LYS A 38 -13.41 2.32 10.13
CA LYS A 38 -14.73 2.23 10.75
C LYS A 38 -14.82 3.20 11.93
N ASP A 39 -15.92 3.93 12.03
CA ASP A 39 -16.19 4.73 13.24
C ASP A 39 -16.40 3.85 14.48
N ARG A 40 -16.85 2.61 14.26
CA ARG A 40 -17.04 1.58 15.28
C ARG A 40 -16.36 0.28 14.86
N PRO A 41 -15.20 -0.07 15.45
CA PRO A 41 -14.49 -1.33 15.16
C PRO A 41 -15.40 -2.56 15.32
N GLY A 42 -15.16 -3.60 14.51
CA GLY A 42 -15.95 -4.84 14.54
C GLY A 42 -17.35 -4.75 13.91
N THR A 43 -17.83 -3.56 13.54
CA THR A 43 -19.10 -3.42 12.81
C THR A 43 -18.99 -4.10 11.44
N PRO A 44 -19.97 -4.91 11.00
CA PRO A 44 -19.96 -5.51 9.67
C PRO A 44 -19.78 -4.46 8.56
N VAL A 45 -19.02 -4.80 7.52
CA VAL A 45 -18.63 -3.86 6.45
C VAL A 45 -19.83 -3.14 5.80
N ALA A 46 -20.97 -3.82 5.65
CA ALA A 46 -22.19 -3.29 5.04
C ALA A 46 -22.96 -2.31 5.94
N GLU A 47 -22.70 -2.32 7.25
CA GLU A 47 -23.35 -1.48 8.25
C GLU A 47 -22.43 -0.39 8.79
N ALA A 48 -21.13 -0.52 8.54
CA ALA A 48 -20.13 0.40 9.04
C ALA A 48 -20.22 1.77 8.37
N THR A 49 -20.09 2.81 9.18
CA THR A 49 -19.74 4.15 8.73
C THR A 49 -18.22 4.31 8.78
N TRP A 50 -17.68 5.07 7.83
CA TRP A 50 -16.24 5.15 7.61
C TRP A 50 -15.78 6.59 7.60
N ARG A 51 -14.72 6.87 8.35
CA ARG A 51 -13.98 8.14 8.30
C ARG A 51 -12.76 8.00 7.40
N ARG A 52 -12.54 8.99 6.53
CA ARG A 52 -11.36 9.05 5.66
C ARG A 52 -10.22 9.83 6.34
N VAL A 53 -9.02 9.28 6.30
CA VAL A 53 -7.78 9.88 6.78
C VAL A 53 -6.79 9.90 5.63
N VAL A 54 -6.25 11.08 5.30
CA VAL A 54 -5.11 11.16 4.38
C VAL A 54 -3.87 10.72 5.15
N LEU A 55 -3.20 9.69 4.65
CA LEU A 55 -1.92 9.24 5.21
C LEU A 55 -0.76 9.99 4.56
N ASP A 56 -0.82 10.13 3.24
CA ASP A 56 0.27 10.74 2.47
C ASP A 56 -0.17 11.37 1.16
N VAL A 57 0.62 12.33 0.70
CA VAL A 57 0.54 12.95 -0.63
C VAL A 57 1.93 12.96 -1.25
N PHE A 58 2.15 12.14 -2.27
CA PHE A 58 3.43 11.91 -2.93
C PHE A 58 3.68 12.90 -4.07
N GLY A 59 3.96 14.15 -3.71
CA GLY A 59 4.26 15.24 -4.63
C GLY A 59 3.03 15.77 -5.36
N ASP A 60 3.21 16.79 -6.18
CA ASP A 60 2.12 17.37 -6.98
C ASP A 60 1.84 16.52 -8.23
N PRO A 61 0.57 16.46 -8.70
CA PRO A 61 0.25 15.83 -9.97
C PRO A 61 0.91 16.55 -11.15
N ASN A 62 1.23 15.78 -12.19
CA ASN A 62 1.73 16.31 -13.47
C ASN A 62 0.64 17.10 -14.23
N GLU A 63 0.97 17.60 -15.42
CA GLU A 63 0.06 18.38 -16.27
C GLU A 63 -1.21 17.61 -16.70
N LEU A 64 -1.15 16.27 -16.71
CA LEU A 64 -2.30 15.40 -16.99
C LEU A 64 -3.14 15.13 -15.73
N GLY A 65 -2.73 15.64 -14.58
CA GLY A 65 -3.36 15.39 -13.30
C GLY A 65 -3.06 13.99 -12.73
N GLU A 66 -1.92 13.41 -13.07
CA GLU A 66 -1.47 12.12 -12.54
C GLU A 66 -0.29 12.29 -11.58
N GLY A 67 -0.25 11.47 -10.54
CA GLY A 67 0.90 11.24 -9.69
C GLY A 67 1.52 9.83 -9.85
N PRO A 68 2.33 9.42 -8.86
CA PRO A 68 3.13 8.21 -8.95
C PRO A 68 2.41 6.94 -8.52
N SER A 69 1.24 7.00 -7.87
CA SER A 69 0.63 5.79 -7.30
C SER A 69 -0.05 4.91 -8.34
N HIS A 70 0.08 3.59 -8.19
CA HIS A 70 -0.52 2.65 -9.14
C HIS A 70 -1.22 1.43 -8.51
N GLN A 71 -0.73 0.91 -7.38
CA GLN A 71 -1.37 -0.23 -6.71
C GLN A 71 -1.22 -0.17 -5.19
N ILE A 72 -2.22 -0.71 -4.48
CA ILE A 72 -2.16 -1.11 -3.08
C ILE A 72 -2.38 -2.62 -2.96
N ILE A 73 -1.68 -3.26 -2.04
CA ILE A 73 -1.99 -4.63 -1.62
C ILE A 73 -1.85 -4.76 -0.11
N CYS A 74 -2.84 -5.37 0.55
CA CYS A 74 -2.82 -5.65 1.98
C CYS A 74 -2.44 -7.11 2.24
N ALA A 75 -1.63 -7.34 3.25
CA ALA A 75 -1.30 -8.66 3.78
C ALA A 75 -0.57 -8.54 5.12
N ASP A 76 -0.64 -9.59 5.93
CA ASP A 76 0.15 -9.77 7.13
C ASP A 76 1.59 -10.17 6.76
N PHE A 77 2.49 -9.18 6.72
CA PHE A 77 3.88 -9.38 6.30
C PHE A 77 4.79 -9.70 7.49
N ASP A 78 4.47 -9.23 8.69
CA ASP A 78 5.26 -9.52 9.89
C ASP A 78 4.66 -10.64 10.77
N ASN A 79 3.60 -11.28 10.29
CA ASN A 79 2.96 -12.47 10.87
C ASN A 79 2.42 -12.22 12.29
N ASP A 80 1.96 -11.00 12.58
CA ASP A 80 1.38 -10.63 13.86
C ASP A 80 -0.16 -10.73 13.91
N GLY A 81 -0.78 -11.13 12.78
CA GLY A 81 -2.22 -11.30 12.63
C GLY A 81 -2.95 -10.05 12.14
N ASP A 82 -2.26 -8.91 12.04
CA ASP A 82 -2.75 -7.67 11.47
C ASP A 82 -2.19 -7.50 10.05
N ASP A 83 -3.04 -7.09 9.11
CA ASP A 83 -2.53 -6.79 7.77
C ASP A 83 -1.78 -5.45 7.79
N GLU A 84 -0.63 -5.41 7.13
CA GLU A 84 -0.05 -4.20 6.59
C GLU A 84 -0.51 -3.96 5.17
N PHE A 85 0.06 -2.93 4.53
CA PHE A 85 -0.09 -2.78 3.10
C PHE A 85 1.15 -2.21 2.43
N LEU A 86 1.33 -2.61 1.17
CA LEU A 86 2.33 -2.05 0.27
C LEU A 86 1.65 -1.09 -0.70
N VAL A 87 2.32 0.02 -1.01
CA VAL A 87 1.93 0.97 -2.06
C VAL A 87 3.00 0.96 -3.15
N ALA A 88 2.60 0.61 -4.37
CA ALA A 88 3.45 0.61 -5.55
C ALA A 88 3.43 1.99 -6.23
N LEU A 89 4.60 2.63 -6.31
CA LEU A 89 4.78 3.94 -6.90
C LEU A 89 5.64 3.85 -8.17
N ARG A 90 5.03 4.16 -9.33
CA ARG A 90 5.66 4.05 -10.65
C ARG A 90 6.84 5.00 -10.81
N GLY A 91 6.80 6.18 -10.19
CA GLY A 91 7.79 7.24 -10.33
C GLY A 91 7.19 8.56 -10.83
N PRO A 92 8.01 9.62 -10.98
CA PRO A 92 9.47 9.63 -10.88
C PRO A 92 10.02 9.64 -9.43
N TYR A 93 11.35 9.54 -9.30
CA TYR A 93 12.06 9.89 -8.07
C TYR A 93 11.81 11.38 -7.72
N PRO A 94 11.63 11.78 -6.43
CA PRO A 94 11.93 11.04 -5.22
C PRO A 94 10.84 10.07 -4.76
N TRP A 95 9.68 9.99 -5.40
CA TRP A 95 8.54 9.20 -4.89
C TRP A 95 8.50 7.75 -5.36
N GLN A 96 9.16 7.44 -6.47
CA GLN A 96 9.32 6.08 -6.99
C GLN A 96 9.68 5.05 -5.91
N GLY A 97 9.08 3.86 -5.98
CA GLY A 97 9.41 2.77 -5.07
C GLY A 97 8.23 1.92 -4.63
N VAL A 98 8.48 1.15 -3.58
CA VAL A 98 7.44 0.49 -2.78
C VAL A 98 7.52 1.03 -1.36
N PHE A 99 6.38 1.47 -0.84
CA PHE A 99 6.23 1.85 0.55
C PHE A 99 5.43 0.80 1.32
N TYR A 100 5.96 0.39 2.46
CA TYR A 100 5.29 -0.48 3.43
C TYR A 100 4.67 0.38 4.53
N TYR A 101 3.43 0.09 4.90
CA TYR A 101 2.71 0.78 5.95
C TYR A 101 2.16 -0.20 6.98
N LYS A 102 2.40 0.09 8.26
CA LYS A 102 1.85 -0.66 9.39
C LYS A 102 0.96 0.22 10.25
N ALA A 103 -0.19 -0.32 10.65
CA ALA A 103 -1.05 0.33 11.60
C ALA A 103 -0.44 0.31 13.01
N LEU A 104 -0.40 1.46 13.68
CA LEU A 104 -0.02 1.53 15.10
C LEU A 104 -1.24 1.73 16.00
N ASP A 105 -2.22 2.49 15.51
CA ASP A 105 -3.51 2.68 16.16
C ASP A 105 -4.56 2.97 15.07
N ILE A 106 -5.36 1.95 14.75
CA ILE A 106 -6.42 2.04 13.74
C ILE A 106 -7.51 3.01 14.18
N ALA A 107 -7.92 2.98 15.45
CA ALA A 107 -8.99 3.84 15.94
C ALA A 107 -8.61 5.32 15.83
N ALA A 108 -7.33 5.67 16.04
CA ALA A 108 -6.79 7.02 15.82
C ALA A 108 -6.42 7.29 14.35
N GLY A 109 -6.25 6.26 13.52
CA GLY A 109 -5.79 6.37 12.13
C GLY A 109 -4.31 6.69 12.01
N VAL A 110 -3.52 6.15 12.94
CA VAL A 110 -2.07 6.33 12.98
C VAL A 110 -1.41 5.12 12.33
N PHE A 111 -0.65 5.41 11.28
CA PHE A 111 0.16 4.44 10.56
C PHE A 111 1.61 4.91 10.55
N THR A 112 2.54 3.97 10.58
CA THR A 112 3.95 4.20 10.27
C THR A 112 4.26 3.66 8.88
N LYS A 113 5.34 4.15 8.27
CA LYS A 113 5.75 3.73 6.93
C LYS A 113 7.25 3.67 6.74
N TRP A 114 7.67 2.83 5.79
CA TRP A 114 9.04 2.70 5.34
C TRP A 114 9.10 2.54 3.84
N ARG A 115 10.15 3.06 3.21
CA ARG A 115 10.45 2.71 1.82
C ARG A 115 11.24 1.40 1.81
N VAL A 116 10.67 0.37 1.18
CA VAL A 116 11.27 -0.97 1.09
C VAL A 116 11.88 -1.25 -0.29
N SER A 117 11.60 -0.40 -1.28
CA SER A 117 12.29 -0.38 -2.58
C SER A 117 12.28 1.03 -3.18
N SER A 118 13.31 1.37 -3.96
CA SER A 118 13.38 2.62 -4.73
C SER A 118 13.23 2.41 -6.25
N ASP A 119 13.12 1.16 -6.70
CA ASP A 119 12.87 0.84 -8.10
C ASP A 119 11.41 1.14 -8.46
N SER A 120 11.14 1.48 -9.73
CA SER A 120 9.77 1.68 -10.22
C SER A 120 8.92 0.43 -9.96
N ALA A 121 7.70 0.63 -9.44
CA ALA A 121 6.75 -0.44 -9.21
C ALA A 121 5.38 -0.07 -9.78
N ALA A 122 4.95 -0.78 -10.82
CA ALA A 122 3.59 -0.74 -11.35
C ALA A 122 2.68 -1.69 -10.57
N ARG A 123 3.13 -2.92 -10.37
CA ARG A 123 2.39 -3.94 -9.65
C ARG A 123 3.28 -4.74 -8.73
N ILE A 124 2.63 -5.32 -7.73
CA ILE A 124 3.17 -6.15 -6.67
C ILE A 124 2.42 -7.49 -6.73
N ALA A 125 3.17 -8.58 -6.65
CA ALA A 125 2.67 -9.93 -6.43
C ALA A 125 3.25 -10.46 -5.12
N LEU A 126 2.43 -11.11 -4.31
CA LEU A 126 2.83 -11.70 -3.04
C LEU A 126 2.95 -13.21 -3.16
N GLY A 127 3.83 -13.79 -2.37
CA GLY A 127 3.96 -15.23 -2.22
C GLY A 127 5.15 -15.55 -1.33
N ASP A 128 5.16 -16.75 -0.76
CA ASP A 128 6.37 -17.30 -0.14
C ASP A 128 7.26 -17.85 -1.27
N PHE A 129 8.18 -17.02 -1.77
CA PHE A 129 9.01 -17.38 -2.94
C PHE A 129 10.28 -18.12 -2.56
N ASN A 130 10.61 -18.20 -1.26
CA ASN A 130 11.80 -18.87 -0.74
C ASN A 130 11.49 -20.12 0.11
N GLY A 131 10.23 -20.36 0.47
CA GLY A 131 9.74 -21.49 1.25
C GLY A 131 9.93 -21.35 2.77
N ASP A 132 10.09 -20.14 3.30
CA ASP A 132 10.33 -19.88 4.73
C ASP A 132 9.05 -19.63 5.55
N GLY A 133 7.89 -19.63 4.90
CA GLY A 133 6.59 -19.40 5.52
C GLY A 133 6.19 -17.93 5.66
N ARG A 134 7.05 -16.97 5.27
CA ARG A 134 6.72 -15.54 5.23
C ARG A 134 6.34 -15.10 3.83
N LEU A 135 5.51 -14.05 3.75
CA LEU A 135 5.16 -13.44 2.47
C LEU A 135 6.31 -12.56 1.97
N ASP A 136 6.95 -12.99 0.89
CA ASP A 136 7.81 -12.17 0.04
C ASP A 136 6.95 -11.33 -0.92
N PHE A 137 7.59 -10.41 -1.66
CA PHE A 137 6.92 -9.72 -2.76
C PHE A 137 7.81 -9.57 -3.99
N ALA A 138 7.18 -9.58 -5.16
CA ALA A 138 7.80 -9.29 -6.44
C ALA A 138 7.15 -8.08 -7.09
N THR A 139 7.92 -7.27 -7.81
CA THR A 139 7.42 -6.11 -8.54
C THR A 139 7.79 -6.14 -10.01
N ILE A 140 7.01 -5.42 -10.81
CA ILE A 140 7.34 -5.07 -12.20
C ILE A 140 7.36 -3.55 -12.35
N ALA A 141 8.38 -3.02 -13.02
CA ALA A 141 8.48 -1.60 -13.32
C ALA A 141 7.37 -1.10 -14.25
N TYR A 142 7.01 0.18 -14.10
CA TYR A 142 6.06 0.84 -14.99
C TYR A 142 6.78 1.46 -16.19
N LYS A 143 6.58 0.87 -17.38
CA LYS A 143 7.13 1.42 -18.62
C LYS A 143 6.06 1.39 -19.70
N VAL A 144 5.24 2.44 -19.72
CA VAL A 144 4.12 2.57 -20.66
C VAL A 144 4.22 3.93 -21.33
N ASP A 145 4.24 3.90 -22.67
CA ASP A 145 4.27 5.11 -23.49
C ASP A 145 3.10 6.04 -23.14
N LYS A 146 3.34 7.35 -23.24
CA LYS A 146 2.42 8.45 -22.88
C LYS A 146 2.08 8.61 -21.40
N TYR A 147 2.48 7.67 -20.54
CA TYR A 147 2.22 7.74 -19.11
C TYR A 147 3.49 7.99 -18.32
N PHE A 148 4.38 7.00 -18.26
CA PHE A 148 5.67 7.09 -17.60
C PHE A 148 6.58 5.97 -18.09
N LEU A 149 7.83 6.31 -18.35
CA LEU A 149 8.83 5.41 -18.86
C LEU A 149 9.92 5.26 -17.81
N ALA A 150 9.81 4.25 -16.95
CA ALA A 150 10.91 3.91 -16.05
C ALA A 150 12.19 3.64 -16.85
N GLU A 151 13.29 4.26 -16.42
CA GLU A 151 14.59 4.18 -17.08
C GLU A 151 15.12 2.74 -17.04
N ASP A 152 15.27 2.19 -15.83
CA ASP A 152 15.72 0.82 -15.55
C ASP A 152 14.53 -0.11 -15.26
N ALA A 153 13.73 -0.39 -16.29
CA ALA A 153 12.55 -1.24 -16.13
C ALA A 153 12.92 -2.72 -16.03
N LYS A 154 12.61 -3.31 -14.87
CA LYS A 154 12.95 -4.68 -14.51
C LYS A 154 11.87 -5.33 -13.64
N LEU A 155 11.98 -6.65 -13.48
CA LEU A 155 11.30 -7.40 -12.44
C LEU A 155 12.22 -7.48 -11.23
N CYS A 156 11.69 -7.23 -10.04
CA CYS A 156 12.43 -7.36 -8.78
C CYS A 156 11.73 -8.37 -7.88
N LEU A 157 12.51 -9.16 -7.14
CA LEU A 157 12.03 -10.03 -6.08
C LEU A 157 12.65 -9.56 -4.75
N PHE A 158 11.82 -9.39 -3.73
CA PHE A 158 12.20 -8.92 -2.41
C PHE A 158 11.82 -9.99 -1.40
N ARG A 159 12.84 -10.51 -0.70
CA ARG A 159 12.63 -11.49 0.37
C ARG A 159 12.30 -10.80 1.67
N ASN A 160 11.36 -11.37 2.40
CA ASN A 160 10.92 -10.86 3.68
C ASN A 160 11.78 -11.45 4.80
N ASP A 161 12.71 -10.63 5.28
CA ASP A 161 13.61 -10.94 6.39
C ASP A 161 13.17 -10.27 7.70
N ILE A 162 11.89 -9.89 7.85
CA ILE A 162 11.36 -9.38 9.12
C ILE A 162 11.51 -10.48 10.18
N GLU A 163 12.22 -10.17 11.26
CA GLU A 163 12.37 -11.09 12.39
C GLU A 163 11.03 -11.25 13.10
N ASP A 164 10.70 -12.49 13.50
CA ASP A 164 9.51 -12.76 14.31
C ASP A 164 9.53 -11.83 15.54
N ALA A 165 8.44 -11.08 15.74
CA ALA A 165 8.29 -10.27 16.92
C ALA A 165 8.42 -11.19 18.14
N ALA A 166 9.37 -10.89 19.04
CA ALA A 166 9.51 -11.63 20.29
C ALA A 166 8.14 -11.71 20.96
N VAL A 167 7.66 -12.94 21.19
CA VAL A 167 6.36 -13.22 21.81
C VAL A 167 6.17 -12.26 22.99
N ARG A 168 5.21 -11.34 22.87
CA ARG A 168 4.89 -10.43 23.98
C ARG A 168 4.50 -11.32 25.18
N PRO A 169 5.16 -11.18 26.34
CA PRO A 169 4.85 -11.98 27.52
C PRO A 169 3.44 -11.71 28.04
#